data_AF-A0A6P4BB97-F1
#
_entry.id   AF-A0A6P4BB97-F1
#
_cell.length_a   1.000
_cell.length_b   1.000
_cell.length_c   1.000
_cell.angle_alpha   90.00
_cell.angle_beta   90.00
_cell.angle_gamma   90.00
#
_symmetry.space_group_name_H-M   'P 1'
#
loop_
_entity.id
_entity.type
_entity.pdbx_description
1 polymer ?
#
loop_
_entity_poly.entity_id
_entity_poly.type
_entity_poly.pdbx_seq_one_letter_code
_entity_poly.pdbx_strand_id
1 'polypeptide(L)'
;MYWIEYYQNVTSTMLHVLSLASSSDHDPLKDFLVKKASVLEEWLKVLSLSLVTTSTKTEVESNGSTRNEKREMICKAIRSLIEVYKGRKHDAITRKFEKLEKSIN
;
A
#
# COMPACT_ATOMS: atom_id res chain seq x y z
N MET A 1 14.69 8.91 -17.37
CA MET A 1 13.99 7.61 -17.44
C MET A 1 14.35 6.72 -16.23
N TYR A 2 15.64 6.46 -15.98
CA TYR A 2 16.14 5.61 -14.87
C TYR A 2 15.55 5.85 -13.47
N TRP A 3 15.36 7.11 -13.06
CA TRP A 3 14.81 7.43 -11.73
C TRP A 3 13.37 6.94 -11.53
N ILE A 4 12.55 6.97 -12.59
CA ILE A 4 11.14 6.57 -12.53
C ILE A 4 11.05 5.05 -12.40
N GLU A 5 11.81 4.32 -13.21
CA GLU A 5 11.87 2.86 -13.17
C GLU A 5 12.41 2.37 -11.82
N TYR A 6 13.47 3.00 -11.31
CA TYR A 6 14.02 2.71 -9.99
C TYR A 6 12.97 2.94 -8.89
N TYR A 7 12.29 4.09 -8.91
CA TYR A 7 11.26 4.40 -7.93
C TYR A 7 10.09 3.40 -7.97
N GLN A 8 9.67 2.99 -9.16
CA GLN A 8 8.63 1.96 -9.33
C GLN A 8 9.07 0.60 -8.78
N ASN A 9 10.33 0.20 -9.04
CA ASN A 9 10.88 -1.04 -8.52
C ASN A 9 10.95 -1.03 -6.97
N VAL A 10 11.51 0.04 -6.38
CA VAL A 10 11.57 0.22 -4.92
C VAL A 10 10.17 0.19 -4.31
N THR A 11 9.19 0.83 -4.95
CA THR A 11 7.79 0.82 -4.50
C THR A 11 7.21 -0.60 -4.50
N SER A 12 7.36 -1.32 -5.61
CA SER A 12 6.87 -2.70 -5.74
C SER A 12 7.52 -3.62 -4.70
N THR A 13 8.85 -3.54 -4.57
CA THR A 13 9.62 -4.29 -3.58
C THR A 13 9.13 -3.99 -2.16
N MET A 14 8.89 -2.72 -1.83
CA MET A 14 8.38 -2.34 -0.51
C MET A 14 6.97 -2.88 -0.24
N LEU A 15 6.07 -2.87 -1.23
CA LEU A 15 4.74 -3.47 -1.09
C LEU A 15 4.82 -4.98 -0.83
N HIS A 16 5.74 -5.69 -1.51
CA HIS A 16 5.99 -7.10 -1.25
C HIS A 16 6.58 -7.35 0.15
N VAL A 17 7.55 -6.54 0.57
CA VAL A 17 8.12 -6.61 1.93
C VAL A 17 7.06 -6.36 2.98
N LEU A 18 6.15 -5.40 2.78
CA LEU A 18 5.06 -5.14 3.71
C LEU A 18 4.09 -6.32 3.79
N SER A 19 3.76 -6.94 2.64
CA SER A 19 2.91 -8.13 2.62
C SER A 19 3.57 -9.30 3.36
N LEU A 20 4.86 -9.54 3.13
CA LEU A 20 5.64 -10.57 3.81
C LEU A 20 5.77 -10.30 5.32
N ALA A 21 6.04 -9.05 5.69
CA ALA A 21 6.20 -8.65 7.09
C ALA A 21 4.88 -8.76 7.86
N SER A 22 3.76 -8.48 7.19
CA SER A 22 2.42 -8.56 7.79
C SER A 22 1.97 -10.01 8.02
N SER A 23 2.33 -10.93 7.11
CA SER A 23 1.99 -12.35 7.20
C SER A 23 2.94 -13.16 8.09
N SER A 24 4.06 -12.59 8.51
CA SER A 24 5.02 -13.23 9.40
C SER A 24 4.41 -13.48 10.78
N ASP A 25 4.76 -14.59 11.44
CA ASP A 25 4.44 -14.81 12.87
C ASP A 25 5.43 -14.14 13.83
N HIS A 26 6.40 -13.39 13.29
CA HIS A 26 7.43 -12.73 14.09
C HIS A 26 6.90 -11.45 14.75
N ASP A 27 6.56 -11.53 16.03
CA ASP A 27 5.97 -10.42 16.80
C ASP A 27 6.75 -9.10 16.73
N PRO A 28 8.10 -9.07 16.84
CA PRO A 28 8.85 -7.83 16.69
C PRO A 28 8.67 -7.14 15.34
N LEU A 29 8.37 -7.90 14.29
CA LEU A 29 8.14 -7.35 12.95
C LEU A 29 6.75 -6.71 12.87
N LYS A 30 5.73 -7.33 13.45
CA LYS A 30 4.39 -6.72 13.59
C LYS A 30 4.43 -5.43 14.41
N ASP A 31 5.19 -5.44 15.51
CA ASP A 31 5.34 -4.25 16.36
C ASP A 31 6.11 -3.14 15.65
N PHE A 32 7.08 -3.48 14.80
CA PHE A 32 7.74 -2.52 13.94
C PHE A 32 6.76 -1.88 12.95
N LEU A 33 5.86 -2.65 12.32
CA LEU A 33 4.84 -2.12 11.43
C LEU A 33 3.90 -1.15 12.14
N VAL A 34 3.46 -1.48 13.37
CA VAL A 34 2.68 -0.57 14.21
C VAL A 34 3.44 0.74 14.46
N LYS A 35 4.72 0.66 14.85
CA LYS A 35 5.56 1.85 15.11
C LYS A 35 5.75 2.73 13.86
N LYS A 36 5.69 2.14 12.66
CA LYS A 36 5.82 2.85 11.38
C LYS A 36 4.49 3.22 10.75
N ALA A 37 3.35 2.98 11.41
CA ALA A 37 2.04 3.13 10.81
C ALA A 37 1.78 4.53 10.22
N SER A 38 2.23 5.61 10.85
CA SER A 38 2.06 6.98 10.32
C SER A 38 2.83 7.20 9.02
N VAL A 39 4.07 6.70 8.95
CA VAL A 39 4.91 6.78 7.74
C VAL A 39 4.30 5.95 6.62
N LEU A 40 3.82 4.75 6.94
CA LEU A 40 3.18 3.86 5.97
C LEU A 40 1.85 4.46 5.46
N GLU A 41 1.06 5.06 6.34
CA GLU A 41 -0.19 5.75 5.98
C GLU A 41 0.06 6.85 4.96
N GLU A 42 1.03 7.73 5.23
CA GLU A 42 1.35 8.86 4.34
C GLU A 42 1.91 8.38 2.99
N TRP A 43 2.83 7.41 3.03
CA TRP A 43 3.40 6.85 1.82
C TRP A 43 2.33 6.17 0.95
N LEU A 44 1.43 5.37 1.54
CA LEU A 44 0.34 4.71 0.80
C LEU A 44 -0.69 5.70 0.26
N LYS A 45 -0.96 6.83 0.94
CA LYS A 45 -1.78 7.93 0.38
C LYS A 45 -1.16 8.51 -0.87
N VAL A 46 0.14 8.82 -0.85
CA VAL A 46 0.86 9.36 -2.02
C VAL A 46 0.81 8.37 -3.19
N LEU A 47 1.03 7.08 -2.92
CA LEU A 47 0.90 6.04 -3.95
C LEU A 47 -0.52 5.97 -4.53
N SER A 48 -1.54 6.08 -3.69
CA SER A 48 -2.94 6.05 -4.10
C SER A 48 -3.31 7.25 -4.98
N LEU A 49 -2.84 8.45 -4.62
CA LEU A 49 -3.05 9.65 -5.43
C LEU A 49 -2.39 9.54 -6.81
N SER A 50 -1.23 8.89 -6.91
CA SER A 50 -0.55 8.65 -8.21
C SER A 50 -1.38 7.78 -9.17
N LEU A 51 -2.27 6.94 -8.62
CA LEU A 51 -3.18 6.09 -9.38
C LEU A 51 -4.37 6.87 -9.95
N VAL A 52 -4.83 7.90 -9.24
CA VAL A 52 -5.94 8.78 -9.66
C VAL A 52 -5.46 9.77 -10.71
N THR A 53 -4.28 10.37 -10.54
CA THR A 53 -3.72 11.38 -11.46
C THR A 53 -3.32 10.83 -12.83
N THR A 54 -3.04 9.53 -12.92
CA THR A 54 -2.82 8.84 -14.20
C THR A 54 -4.12 8.53 -14.94
N SER A 55 -5.28 8.57 -14.27
CA SER A 55 -6.58 8.31 -14.91
C SER A 55 -7.08 9.45 -15.80
N THR A 56 -6.63 10.68 -15.57
CA THR A 56 -7.05 11.87 -16.33
C THR A 56 -6.19 12.15 -17.57
N LYS A 57 -5.11 11.38 -17.78
CA LYS A 57 -4.09 11.71 -18.79
C LYS A 57 -3.90 10.69 -19.90
N THR A 58 -4.58 9.54 -19.89
CA THR A 58 -4.31 8.49 -20.91
C THR A 58 -5.51 7.58 -21.17
N GLU A 59 -6.47 8.09 -21.96
CA GLU A 59 -7.37 7.26 -22.77
C GLU A 59 -6.62 6.84 -24.05
N VAL A 60 -5.59 6.00 -23.94
CA VAL A 60 -5.04 5.26 -25.09
C VAL A 60 -4.60 3.88 -24.57
N GLU A 61 -5.57 2.96 -24.59
CA GLU A 61 -5.45 1.57 -25.02
C GLU A 61 -4.07 0.90 -24.88
N SER A 62 -3.78 0.35 -23.69
CA SER A 62 -2.87 -0.80 -23.42
C SER A 62 -2.61 -0.97 -21.91
N ASN A 63 -2.70 0.11 -21.12
CA ASN A 63 -2.28 0.14 -19.70
C ASN A 63 -3.32 -0.33 -18.66
N GLY A 64 -4.47 -0.87 -19.07
CA GLY A 64 -5.55 -1.27 -18.17
C GLY A 64 -5.14 -2.39 -17.19
N SER A 65 -4.39 -3.39 -17.67
CA SER A 65 -3.89 -4.52 -16.86
C SER A 65 -2.91 -4.05 -15.80
N THR A 66 -1.86 -3.33 -16.20
CA THR A 66 -0.81 -2.84 -15.28
C THR A 66 -1.33 -1.89 -14.20
N ARG A 67 -2.36 -1.07 -14.52
CA ARG A 67 -2.97 -0.18 -13.53
C ARG A 67 -3.81 -0.96 -12.51
N ASN A 68 -4.61 -1.91 -12.98
CA ASN A 68 -5.42 -2.75 -12.10
C ASN A 68 -4.53 -3.62 -11.19
N GLU A 69 -3.43 -4.17 -11.72
CA GLU A 69 -2.43 -4.91 -10.95
C GLU A 69 -1.77 -4.04 -9.86
N LYS A 70 -1.37 -2.81 -10.20
CA LYS A 70 -0.81 -1.86 -9.22
C LYS A 70 -1.82 -1.51 -8.13
N ARG A 71 -3.07 -1.23 -8.50
CA ARG A 71 -4.16 -0.97 -7.55
C ARG A 71 -4.34 -2.15 -6.60
N GLU A 72 -4.42 -3.35 -7.15
CA GLU A 72 -4.60 -4.57 -6.38
C GLU A 72 -3.45 -4.81 -5.40
N MET A 73 -2.20 -4.62 -5.83
CA MET A 73 -1.03 -4.73 -4.94
C MET A 73 -1.09 -3.74 -3.77
N ILE A 74 -1.47 -2.49 -4.02
CA ILE A 74 -1.63 -1.48 -2.97
C ILE A 74 -2.76 -1.88 -2.01
N CYS A 75 -3.93 -2.27 -2.53
CA CYS A 75 -5.05 -2.72 -1.71
C CYS A 75 -4.69 -3.95 -0.87
N LYS A 76 -3.97 -4.91 -1.44
CA LYS A 76 -3.51 -6.12 -0.73
C LYS A 76 -2.55 -5.77 0.41
N ALA A 77 -1.61 -4.85 0.18
CA ALA A 77 -0.70 -4.39 1.22
C ALA A 77 -1.46 -3.66 2.35
N ILE A 78 -2.42 -2.80 2.02
CA ILE A 78 -3.26 -2.10 3.01
C ILE A 78 -4.07 -3.11 3.84
N ARG A 79 -4.72 -4.09 3.22
CA ARG A 79 -5.47 -5.15 3.92
C ARG A 79 -4.58 -5.93 4.87
N SER A 80 -3.39 -6.32 4.42
CA SER A 80 -2.43 -7.05 5.25
C SER A 80 -2.03 -6.24 6.51
N LEU A 81 -1.84 -4.92 6.36
CA LEU A 81 -1.55 -4.04 7.49
C LEU A 81 -2.76 -3.88 8.44
N ILE A 82 -3.98 -3.78 7.89
CA ILE A 82 -5.22 -3.73 8.68
C ILE A 82 -5.33 -4.95 9.58
N GLU A 83 -5.03 -6.15 9.07
CA GLU A 83 -5.06 -7.39 9.85
C GLU A 83 -4.05 -7.37 11.01
N VAL A 84 -2.82 -6.89 10.76
CA VAL A 84 -1.81 -6.69 11.82
C VAL A 84 -2.33 -5.75 12.91
N TYR A 85 -2.90 -4.61 12.52
CA TYR A 85 -3.37 -3.60 13.48
C TYR A 85 -4.59 -4.06 14.27
N LYS A 86 -5.51 -4.82 13.64
CA LYS A 86 -6.63 -5.48 14.32
C LYS A 86 -6.14 -6.51 15.33
N GLY A 87 -5.21 -7.38 14.94
CA GLY A 87 -4.62 -8.39 15.84
C GLY A 87 -3.93 -7.78 17.06
N ARG A 88 -3.38 -6.56 16.91
CA ARG A 88 -2.76 -5.79 18.00
C ARG A 88 -3.71 -4.83 18.72
N LYS A 89 -5.01 -4.82 18.40
CA LYS A 89 -6.04 -3.94 19.00
C LYS A 89 -5.74 -2.44 18.85
N HIS A 90 -5.09 -2.05 17.76
CA HIS A 90 -4.85 -0.64 17.42
C HIS A 90 -6.01 -0.06 16.59
N ASP A 91 -7.17 0.12 17.20
CA ASP A 91 -8.42 0.50 16.52
C ASP A 91 -8.32 1.84 15.78
N ALA A 92 -7.62 2.83 16.37
CA ALA A 92 -7.44 4.12 15.74
C ALA A 92 -6.63 4.03 14.44
N ILE A 93 -5.56 3.21 14.43
CA ILE A 93 -4.74 2.97 13.23
C ILE A 93 -5.55 2.18 12.20
N THR A 94 -6.24 1.13 12.65
CA THR A 94 -7.12 0.30 11.83
C THR A 94 -8.13 1.14 11.04
N ARG A 95 -8.88 2.02 11.71
CA ARG A 95 -9.88 2.89 11.07
C ARG A 95 -9.28 3.80 10.00
N LYS A 96 -8.05 4.31 10.20
CA LYS A 96 -7.37 5.14 9.21
C LYS A 96 -7.04 4.35 7.95
N PHE A 97 -6.53 3.14 8.11
CA PHE A 97 -6.18 2.28 6.98
C PHE A 97 -7.42 1.73 6.27
N GLU A 98 -8.51 1.42 6.99
CA GLU A 98 -9.80 1.05 6.37
C GLU A 98 -10.38 2.22 5.55
N LYS A 99 -10.26 3.46 6.04
CA LYS A 99 -10.65 4.65 5.27
C LYS A 99 -9.78 4.82 4.03
N LEU A 100 -8.47 4.57 4.14
CA LEU A 100 -7.54 4.62 3.02
C LEU A 100 -7.89 3.58 1.96
N GLU A 101 -8.15 2.33 2.35
CA GLU A 101 -8.55 1.25 1.43
C GLU A 101 -9.79 1.63 0.62
N LYS A 102 -10.82 2.15 1.29
CA LYS A 102 -12.07 2.62 0.67
C LYS A 102 -11.90 3.81 -0.27
N SER A 103 -10.81 4.56 -0.15
CA SER A 103 -10.53 5.69 -1.05
C SER A 103 -9.86 5.26 -2.37
N ILE A 104 -9.39 4.01 -2.43
CA ILE A 104 -8.69 3.44 -3.59
C ILE A 104 -9.61 2.54 -4.41
N ASN A 105 -10.57 1.90 -3.73
CA ASN A 105 -11.49 0.90 -4.27
C ASN A 105 -12.82 1.52 -4.67
#